data_AF-A0A4Q3YS38-F1
#
_entry.id   AF-A0A4Q3YS38-F1
#
_cell.length_a   1.000
_cell.length_b   1.000
_cell.length_c   1.000
_cell.angle_alpha   90.00
_cell.angle_beta   90.00
_cell.angle_gamma   90.00
#
_symmetry.space_group_name_H-M   'P 1'
#
loop_
_entity.id
_entity.type
_entity.pdbx_description
1 polymer ?
#
loop_
_entity_poly.entity_id
_entity_poly.type
_entity_poly.pdbx_seq_one_letter_code
_entity_poly.pdbx_strand_id
1 'polypeptide(L)'
;MTTNEALAVMEKTRTKAAATAALDDFFFETETHRLIRERVFSVLEARETRLARGLYEQKGAALIGPAGSGKSTMMARVIREYEEAAVATGGREFGHRIVSAIVPGKASVKDTCCAVLREIGYPTKGNRTEDYLIDCLRRQLQHHHIAAIHLDEI
;
A
#
# COMPACT_ATOMS: atom_id res chain seq x y z
N MET A 1 2.48 -31.66 -39.60
CA MET A 1 1.56 -31.39 -38.49
C MET A 1 0.19 -31.18 -39.07
N THR A 2 -0.77 -32.05 -38.76
CA THR A 2 -2.15 -31.95 -39.27
C THR A 2 -2.91 -30.85 -38.53
N THR A 3 -3.96 -30.30 -39.12
CA THR A 3 -4.80 -29.27 -38.49
C THR A 3 -5.36 -29.72 -37.13
N ASN A 4 -5.66 -31.02 -36.99
CA ASN A 4 -6.12 -31.61 -35.73
C ASN A 4 -5.03 -31.65 -34.64
N GLU A 5 -3.78 -31.91 -35.01
CA GLU A 5 -2.64 -31.84 -34.09
C GLU A 5 -2.41 -30.40 -33.62
N ALA A 6 -2.53 -29.41 -34.52
CA ALA A 6 -2.41 -27.99 -34.17
C ALA A 6 -3.50 -27.54 -33.18
N LEU A 7 -4.76 -27.93 -33.41
CA LEU A 7 -5.89 -27.62 -32.53
C LEU A 7 -5.73 -28.24 -31.13
N ALA A 8 -5.27 -29.50 -31.05
CA ALA A 8 -5.03 -30.17 -29.78
C ALA A 8 -3.89 -29.50 -28.97
N VAL A 9 -2.82 -29.05 -29.64
CA VAL A 9 -1.73 -28.29 -29.00
C VAL A 9 -2.21 -26.94 -28.50
N MET A 10 -3.00 -26.21 -29.30
CA MET A 10 -3.58 -24.92 -28.88
C MET A 10 -4.48 -25.06 -27.66
N GLU A 11 -5.37 -26.05 -27.65
CA GLU A 11 -6.29 -26.25 -26.53
C GLU A 11 -5.55 -26.64 -25.24
N LYS A 12 -4.56 -27.54 -25.34
CA LYS A 12 -3.69 -27.88 -24.20
C LYS A 12 -2.93 -26.66 -23.67
N THR A 13 -2.48 -25.78 -24.56
CA THR A 13 -1.76 -24.55 -24.19
C THR A 13 -2.71 -23.56 -23.49
N ARG A 14 -3.94 -23.40 -24.00
CA ARG A 14 -4.97 -22.56 -23.39
C ARG A 14 -5.34 -23.05 -21.98
N THR A 15 -5.57 -24.34 -21.79
CA THR A 15 -5.89 -24.89 -20.46
C THR A 15 -4.77 -24.66 -19.46
N LYS A 16 -3.51 -24.82 -19.88
CA LYS A 16 -2.35 -24.51 -19.03
C LYS A 16 -2.30 -23.02 -18.66
N ALA A 17 -2.45 -22.14 -19.65
CA ALA A 17 -2.45 -20.69 -19.42
C ALA A 17 -3.59 -20.27 -18.46
N ALA A 18 -4.77 -20.84 -18.61
CA ALA A 18 -5.91 -20.59 -17.70
C ALA A 18 -5.63 -21.08 -16.27
N ALA A 19 -5.02 -22.25 -16.11
CA ALA A 19 -4.64 -22.77 -14.80
C ALA A 19 -3.53 -21.94 -14.13
N THR A 20 -2.54 -21.48 -14.90
CA THR A 20 -1.51 -20.56 -14.40
C THR A 20 -2.11 -19.22 -13.97
N ALA A 21 -2.97 -18.63 -14.80
CA ALA A 21 -3.65 -17.37 -14.45
C ALA A 21 -4.52 -17.51 -13.18
N ALA A 22 -5.19 -18.65 -13.00
CA ALA A 22 -5.97 -18.91 -11.78
C ALA A 22 -5.08 -19.00 -10.52
N LEU A 23 -3.82 -19.42 -10.66
CA LEU A 23 -2.85 -19.46 -9.57
C LEU A 23 -2.22 -18.07 -9.31
N ASP A 24 -2.12 -17.22 -10.33
CA ASP A 24 -1.62 -15.83 -10.17
C ASP A 24 -2.54 -15.00 -9.24
N ASP A 25 -3.84 -15.31 -9.20
CA ASP A 25 -4.81 -14.68 -8.30
C ASP A 25 -4.75 -15.23 -6.86
N PHE A 26 -4.09 -16.37 -6.64
CA PHE A 26 -4.06 -17.01 -5.32
C PHE A 26 -2.90 -16.50 -4.47
N PHE A 27 -3.23 -15.77 -3.40
CA PHE A 27 -2.23 -15.34 -2.44
C PHE A 27 -1.91 -16.43 -1.42
N PHE A 28 -0.65 -16.85 -1.39
CA PHE A 28 -0.10 -17.73 -0.37
C PHE A 28 0.47 -16.90 0.79
N GLU A 29 0.01 -17.15 2.01
CA GLU A 29 0.61 -16.53 3.20
C GLU A 29 2.02 -17.07 3.41
N THR A 30 3.00 -16.19 3.25
CA THR A 30 4.41 -16.50 3.45
C THR A 30 4.88 -16.00 4.82
N GLU A 31 6.03 -16.48 5.27
CA GLU A 31 6.69 -15.93 6.45
C GLU A 31 6.96 -14.42 6.30
N THR A 32 7.39 -13.97 5.10
CA THR A 32 7.60 -12.56 4.81
C THR A 32 6.33 -11.74 4.98
N HIS A 33 5.18 -12.24 4.50
CA HIS A 33 3.88 -11.60 4.71
C HIS A 33 3.56 -11.46 6.20
N ARG A 34 3.74 -12.55 6.98
CA ARG A 34 3.49 -12.53 8.42
C ARG A 34 4.36 -11.48 9.14
N LEU A 35 5.66 -11.44 8.83
CA LEU A 35 6.60 -10.50 9.45
C LEU A 35 6.27 -9.05 9.13
N ILE A 36 5.97 -8.72 7.86
CA ILE A 36 5.64 -7.33 7.50
C ILE A 36 4.29 -6.93 8.09
N ARG A 37 3.32 -7.85 8.16
CA ARG A 37 2.03 -7.61 8.83
C ARG A 37 2.22 -7.26 10.30
N GLU A 38 2.94 -8.09 11.04
CA GLU A 38 3.25 -7.84 12.46
C GLU A 38 3.99 -6.51 12.65
N ARG A 39 4.92 -6.19 11.74
CA ARG A 39 5.64 -4.91 11.78
C ARG A 39 4.73 -3.71 11.54
N VAL A 40 3.85 -3.76 10.54
CA VAL A 40 2.91 -2.67 10.24
C VAL A 40 1.95 -2.47 11.40
N PHE A 41 1.35 -3.56 11.91
CA PHE A 41 0.40 -3.51 13.01
C PHE A 41 1.05 -2.93 14.27
N SER A 42 2.22 -3.44 14.66
CA SER A 42 2.93 -2.95 15.84
C SER A 42 3.32 -1.46 15.74
N VAL A 43 3.71 -0.98 14.56
CA VAL A 43 4.04 0.45 14.35
C VAL A 43 2.80 1.32 14.51
N LEU A 44 1.67 0.91 13.95
CA LEU A 44 0.44 1.69 13.98
C LEU A 44 -0.19 1.71 15.38
N GLU A 45 -0.19 0.59 16.10
CA GLU A 45 -0.66 0.54 17.49
C GLU A 45 0.26 1.33 18.44
N ALA A 46 1.58 1.28 18.22
CA ALA A 46 2.52 2.11 18.96
C ALA A 46 2.31 3.60 18.69
N ARG A 47 2.04 3.98 17.43
CA ARG A 47 1.70 5.36 17.06
C ARG A 47 0.47 5.84 17.81
N GLU A 48 -0.61 5.06 17.82
CA GLU A 48 -1.85 5.38 18.51
C GLU A 48 -1.61 5.70 19.99
N THR A 49 -0.92 4.78 20.69
CA THR A 49 -0.60 4.91 22.11
C THR A 49 0.30 6.12 22.40
N ARG A 50 1.21 6.45 21.48
CA ARG A 50 2.14 7.58 21.62
C ARG A 50 1.44 8.91 21.41
N LEU A 51 0.60 9.02 20.39
CA LEU A 51 -0.17 10.24 20.12
C LEU A 51 -1.13 10.56 21.27
N ALA A 52 -1.75 9.56 21.88
CA ALA A 52 -2.58 9.72 23.10
C ALA A 52 -1.80 10.34 24.29
N ARG A 53 -0.47 10.28 24.27
CA ARG A 53 0.42 10.85 25.29
C ARG A 53 1.13 12.13 24.82
N GLY A 54 0.75 12.67 23.65
CA GLY A 54 1.41 13.84 23.06
C GLY A 54 2.84 13.57 22.56
N LEU A 55 3.19 12.31 22.27
CA LEU A 55 4.50 11.93 21.73
C LEU A 55 4.44 11.84 20.20
N TYR A 56 5.15 12.73 19.52
CA TYR A 56 5.04 12.91 18.06
C TYR A 56 6.06 12.15 17.22
N GLU A 57 7.14 11.63 17.80
CA GLU A 57 8.11 10.83 17.05
C GLU A 57 7.47 9.52 16.56
N GLN A 58 7.57 9.23 15.26
CA GLN A 58 6.95 8.10 14.60
C GLN A 58 7.98 7.10 14.09
N LYS A 59 7.57 5.83 13.97
CA LYS A 59 8.35 4.76 13.34
C LYS A 59 7.71 4.36 12.01
N GLY A 60 8.51 3.74 11.15
CA GLY A 60 8.05 3.18 9.87
C GLY A 60 8.24 1.67 9.77
N ALA A 61 7.65 1.11 8.72
CA ALA A 61 7.91 -0.23 8.22
C ALA A 61 8.45 -0.11 6.79
N ALA A 62 9.37 -1.00 6.40
CA ALA A 62 9.92 -1.05 5.06
C ALA A 62 9.93 -2.50 4.59
N LEU A 63 9.44 -2.73 3.37
CA LEU A 63 9.46 -4.02 2.70
C LEU A 63 10.39 -3.92 1.48
N ILE A 64 11.54 -4.57 1.55
CA ILE A 64 12.58 -4.51 0.52
C ILE A 64 12.71 -5.88 -0.13
N GLY A 65 12.73 -5.91 -1.45
CA GLY A 65 12.83 -7.14 -2.24
C GLY A 65 12.89 -6.86 -3.73
N PRO A 66 13.27 -7.85 -4.55
CA PRO A 66 13.41 -7.68 -5.99
C PRO A 66 12.07 -7.33 -6.67
N ALA A 67 12.14 -6.80 -7.89
CA ALA A 67 10.95 -6.60 -8.72
C ALA A 67 10.23 -7.94 -8.95
N GLY A 68 8.91 -7.93 -8.96
CA GLY A 68 8.10 -9.15 -9.12
C GLY A 68 8.01 -10.05 -7.89
N SER A 69 8.60 -9.69 -6.74
CA SER A 69 8.53 -10.50 -5.51
C SER A 69 7.21 -10.39 -4.74
N GLY A 70 6.18 -9.78 -5.32
CA GLY A 70 4.86 -9.63 -4.70
C GLY A 70 4.76 -8.56 -3.58
N LYS A 71 5.66 -7.58 -3.51
CA LYS A 71 5.66 -6.53 -2.46
C LYS A 71 4.35 -5.74 -2.42
N SER A 72 3.93 -5.20 -3.56
CA SER A 72 2.70 -4.41 -3.66
C SER A 72 1.47 -5.26 -3.29
N THR A 73 1.43 -6.53 -3.72
CA THR A 73 0.37 -7.48 -3.35
C THR A 73 0.35 -7.76 -1.85
N MET A 74 1.51 -8.01 -1.23
CA MET A 74 1.63 -8.21 0.22
C MET A 74 1.17 -6.96 0.98
N MET A 75 1.64 -5.77 0.60
CA MET A 75 1.27 -4.53 1.27
C MET A 75 -0.20 -4.19 1.11
N ALA A 76 -0.79 -4.36 -0.08
CA ALA A 76 -2.22 -4.16 -0.29
C ALA A 76 -3.06 -5.05 0.64
N ARG A 77 -2.64 -6.30 0.84
CA ARG A 77 -3.28 -7.23 1.77
C ARG A 77 -3.11 -6.81 3.23
N VAL A 78 -1.89 -6.48 3.65
CA VAL A 78 -1.61 -6.01 5.02
C VAL A 78 -2.40 -4.75 5.37
N ILE A 79 -2.50 -3.80 4.44
CA ILE A 79 -3.26 -2.57 4.60
C ILE A 79 -4.74 -2.89 4.82
N ARG A 80 -5.33 -3.73 3.95
CA ARG A 80 -6.72 -4.15 4.08
C ARG A 80 -6.98 -4.86 5.41
N GLU A 81 -6.12 -5.81 5.78
CA GLU A 81 -6.22 -6.55 7.05
C GLU A 81 -6.15 -5.61 8.27
N TYR A 82 -5.28 -4.58 8.22
CA TYR A 82 -5.20 -3.58 9.28
C TYR A 82 -6.47 -2.74 9.37
N GLU A 83 -6.95 -2.19 8.25
CA GLU A 83 -8.14 -1.33 8.22
C GLU A 83 -9.38 -2.10 8.71
N GLU A 84 -9.57 -3.34 8.25
CA GLU A 84 -10.65 -4.22 8.69
C GLU A 84 -10.57 -4.52 10.19
N ALA A 85 -9.39 -4.88 10.70
CA ALA A 85 -9.18 -5.17 12.11
C ALA A 85 -9.39 -3.93 12.99
N ALA A 86 -8.93 -2.76 12.53
CA ALA A 86 -9.12 -1.50 13.25
C ALA A 86 -10.61 -1.16 13.35
N VAL A 87 -11.37 -1.26 12.26
CA VAL A 87 -12.83 -1.03 12.28
C VAL A 87 -13.53 -2.04 13.19
N ALA A 88 -13.21 -3.33 13.07
CA ALA A 88 -13.81 -4.39 13.89
C ALA A 88 -13.53 -4.24 15.40
N THR A 89 -12.44 -3.58 15.77
CA THR A 89 -12.03 -3.35 17.17
C THR A 89 -12.43 -1.98 17.72
N GLY A 90 -13.36 -1.28 17.05
CA GLY A 90 -13.90 0.00 17.53
C GLY A 90 -13.23 1.25 16.96
N GLY A 91 -12.40 1.10 15.93
CA GLY A 91 -11.67 2.18 15.28
C GLY A 91 -10.42 2.62 16.05
N ARG A 92 -9.85 3.74 15.62
CA ARG A 92 -8.67 4.39 16.21
C ARG A 92 -8.92 5.89 16.26
N GLU A 93 -8.57 6.53 17.38
CA GLU A 93 -8.73 7.97 17.63
C GLU A 93 -7.96 8.78 16.59
N PHE A 94 -6.71 8.39 16.31
CA PHE A 94 -5.84 9.11 15.37
C PHE A 94 -5.86 8.54 13.95
N GLY A 95 -6.99 7.92 13.59
CA GLY A 95 -7.25 7.36 12.27
C GLY A 95 -6.78 5.91 12.11
N HIS A 96 -7.39 5.21 11.16
CA HIS A 96 -7.07 3.81 10.84
C HIS A 96 -6.85 3.57 9.34
N ARG A 97 -7.07 4.58 8.49
CA ARG A 97 -6.90 4.44 7.04
C ARG A 97 -5.45 4.59 6.63
N ILE A 98 -4.99 3.84 5.65
CA ILE A 98 -3.66 3.95 5.07
C ILE A 98 -3.79 4.38 3.61
N VAL A 99 -3.26 5.55 3.28
CA VAL A 99 -3.23 6.00 1.88
C VAL A 99 -2.01 5.42 1.19
N SER A 100 -2.20 4.77 0.04
CA SER A 100 -1.09 4.27 -0.79
C SER A 100 -0.85 5.22 -1.94
N ALA A 101 0.40 5.62 -2.16
CA ALA A 101 0.82 6.42 -3.30
C ALA A 101 2.02 5.78 -3.99
N ILE A 102 1.95 5.68 -5.32
CA ILE A 102 3.10 5.28 -6.14
C ILE A 102 3.97 6.51 -6.35
N VAL A 103 5.23 6.41 -5.96
CA VAL A 103 6.19 7.51 -6.05
C VAL A 103 7.36 7.06 -6.92
N PRO A 104 7.74 7.83 -7.96
CA PRO A 104 8.87 7.45 -8.79
C PRO A 104 10.17 7.48 -7.98
N GLY A 105 11.09 6.54 -8.22
CA GLY A 105 12.35 6.40 -7.46
C GLY A 105 13.33 7.61 -7.48
N LYS A 106 13.00 8.70 -8.17
CA LYS A 106 13.67 10.01 -8.07
C LYS A 106 12.68 11.14 -7.81
N ALA A 107 11.82 10.97 -6.81
CA ALA A 107 10.86 11.99 -6.40
C ALA A 107 11.48 12.99 -5.42
N SER A 108 11.20 14.28 -5.63
CA SER A 108 11.40 15.30 -4.60
C SER A 108 10.32 15.18 -3.51
N VAL A 109 10.54 15.83 -2.36
CA VAL A 109 9.52 15.94 -1.30
C VAL A 109 8.22 16.54 -1.87
N LYS A 110 8.33 17.52 -2.76
CA LYS A 110 7.21 18.10 -3.51
C LYS A 110 6.46 17.05 -4.34
N ASP A 111 7.16 16.20 -5.06
CA ASP A 111 6.56 15.15 -5.90
C ASP A 111 5.82 14.12 -5.04
N THR A 112 6.42 13.68 -3.94
CA THR A 112 5.80 12.78 -2.96
C THR A 112 4.54 13.41 -2.34
N CYS A 113 4.61 14.67 -1.92
CA CYS A 113 3.44 15.38 -1.40
C CYS A 113 2.32 15.44 -2.44
N CYS A 114 2.66 15.72 -3.70
CA CYS A 114 1.67 15.75 -4.77
C CYS A 114 1.07 14.37 -5.04
N ALA A 115 1.87 13.30 -5.02
CA ALA A 115 1.37 11.94 -5.20
C ALA A 115 0.35 11.59 -4.12
N VAL A 116 0.68 11.79 -2.84
CA VAL A 116 -0.23 11.48 -1.72
C VAL A 116 -1.48 12.38 -1.73
N LEU A 117 -1.33 13.67 -2.02
CA LEU A 117 -2.46 14.60 -2.10
C LEU A 117 -3.45 14.21 -3.22
N ARG A 118 -2.98 13.66 -4.34
CA ARG A 118 -3.87 13.16 -5.41
C ARG A 118 -4.68 11.95 -4.95
N GLU A 119 -4.07 11.02 -4.21
CA GLU A 119 -4.73 9.81 -3.71
C GLU A 119 -5.86 10.11 -2.72
N ILE A 120 -5.74 11.22 -1.98
CA ILE A 120 -6.82 11.70 -1.09
C ILE A 120 -7.79 12.66 -1.79
N GLY A 121 -7.70 12.81 -3.11
CA GLY A 121 -8.62 13.62 -3.92
C GLY A 121 -8.37 15.14 -3.88
N TYR A 122 -7.20 15.59 -3.38
CA TYR A 122 -6.87 17.01 -3.31
C TYR A 122 -6.24 17.51 -4.62
N PRO A 123 -6.69 18.65 -5.18
CA PRO A 123 -6.15 19.16 -6.43
C PRO A 123 -4.73 19.72 -6.25
N THR A 124 -3.76 19.13 -6.95
CA THR A 124 -2.33 19.55 -6.89
C THR A 124 -1.91 20.39 -8.10
N LYS A 125 -2.84 21.03 -8.82
CA LYS A 125 -2.51 21.82 -10.01
C LYS A 125 -1.93 23.20 -9.62
N GLY A 126 -0.93 23.65 -10.39
CA GLY A 126 -0.31 24.98 -10.26
C GLY A 126 1.05 24.96 -9.55
N ASN A 127 1.77 26.09 -9.61
CA ASN A 127 3.08 26.20 -8.97
C ASN A 127 2.91 26.51 -7.47
N ARG A 128 2.89 25.46 -6.65
CA ARG A 128 2.88 25.57 -5.18
C ARG A 128 4.28 25.36 -4.62
N THR A 129 4.60 26.03 -3.52
CA THR A 129 5.83 25.81 -2.76
C THR A 129 5.78 24.46 -2.03
N GLU A 130 6.94 23.94 -1.66
CA GLU A 130 7.04 22.70 -0.89
C GLU A 130 6.38 22.83 0.49
N ASP A 131 6.67 23.91 1.23
CA ASP A 131 6.07 24.20 2.54
C ASP A 131 4.54 24.21 2.49
N TYR A 132 3.97 24.85 1.47
CA TYR A 132 2.52 24.87 1.27
C TYR A 132 1.95 23.46 1.11
N LEU A 133 2.63 22.60 0.34
CA LEU A 133 2.17 21.24 0.07
C LEU A 133 2.32 20.35 1.31
N ILE A 134 3.38 20.51 2.10
CA ILE A 134 3.57 19.81 3.37
C ILE A 134 2.45 20.19 4.36
N ASP A 135 2.17 21.49 4.51
CA ASP A 135 1.11 21.96 5.40
C ASP A 135 -0.29 21.56 4.92
N CYS A 136 -0.48 21.53 3.60
CA CYS A 136 -1.71 21.01 3.02
C CYS A 136 -1.86 19.52 3.32
N LEU A 137 -0.82 18.73 3.05
CA LEU A 137 -0.83 17.29 3.29
C LEU A 137 -1.12 16.99 4.77
N ARG A 138 -0.44 17.64 5.71
CA ARG A 138 -0.69 17.48 7.15
C ARG A 138 -2.16 17.71 7.50
N ARG A 139 -2.76 18.81 7.03
CA ARG A 139 -4.18 19.11 7.28
C ARG A 139 -5.09 18.07 6.67
N GLN A 140 -4.84 17.65 5.43
CA GLN A 140 -5.69 16.67 4.76
C GLN A 140 -5.61 15.29 5.43
N LEU A 141 -4.42 14.83 5.84
CA LEU A 141 -4.27 13.56 6.58
C LEU A 141 -5.08 13.58 7.88
N GLN A 142 -5.08 14.70 8.59
CA GLN A 142 -5.90 14.88 9.80
C GLN A 142 -7.40 14.86 9.48
N HIS A 143 -7.83 15.65 8.50
CA HIS A 143 -9.25 15.72 8.10
C HIS A 143 -9.81 14.38 7.62
N HIS A 144 -9.01 13.57 6.94
CA HIS A 144 -9.42 12.27 6.42
C HIS A 144 -9.17 11.11 7.39
N HIS A 145 -8.72 11.38 8.62
CA HIS A 145 -8.38 10.38 9.63
C HIS A 145 -7.42 9.29 9.07
N ILE A 146 -6.37 9.73 8.38
CA ILE A 146 -5.33 8.86 7.83
C ILE A 146 -4.30 8.54 8.92
N ALA A 147 -4.11 7.24 9.17
CA ALA A 147 -3.16 6.71 10.13
C ALA A 147 -1.72 6.74 9.60
N ALA A 148 -1.54 6.38 8.32
CA ALA A 148 -0.23 6.27 7.70
C ALA A 148 -0.28 6.48 6.18
N ILE A 149 0.90 6.72 5.62
CA ILE A 149 1.15 6.76 4.18
C ILE A 149 1.99 5.54 3.82
N HIS A 150 1.51 4.75 2.88
CA HIS A 150 2.28 3.74 2.18
C HIS A 150 2.83 4.35 0.89
N LEU A 151 4.13 4.26 0.69
CA LEU A 151 4.82 4.75 -0.49
C LEU A 151 5.36 3.53 -1.25
N ASP A 152 4.87 3.32 -2.47
CA ASP A 152 5.32 2.24 -3.36
C ASP A 152 6.32 2.77 -4.39
N GLU A 153 7.22 1.89 -4.87
CA GLU A 153 8.28 2.17 -5.86
C GLU A 153 9.36 3.21 -5.46
N ILE A 154 9.65 3.34 -4.16
CA ILE A 154 10.74 4.19 -3.66
C ILE A 154 12.12 3.59 -3.95
#